data_AF-A0A6J7SUQ1-F1
#
_entry.id   AF-A0A6J7SUQ1-F1
#
_cell.length_a   1.000
_cell.length_b   1.000
_cell.length_c   1.000
_cell.angle_alpha   90.00
_cell.angle_beta   90.00
_cell.angle_gamma   90.00
#
_symmetry.space_group_name_H-M   'P 1'
#
loop_
_entity.id
_entity.type
_entity.pdbx_description
1 polymer ?
#
loop_
_entity_poly.entity_id
_entity_poly.type
_entity_poly.pdbx_seq_one_letter_code
_entity_poly.pdbx_strand_id
1 'polypeptide(L)' 'MSILMGEADIYVHDGGMYQWDSAAPAAVAMAAGLHVSRLDGSPLEYNTPDTWLPDFFVCRPEYTDAILHAIWGRDPR' A
#
# COMPACT_ATOMS: atom_id res chain seq x y z
N MET A 1 6.03 8.31 7.44
CA MET A 1 6.07 7.72 8.80
C MET A 1 4.81 7.96 9.61
N SER A 2 3.90 8.85 9.21
CA SER A 2 2.68 9.16 9.99
C SER A 2 1.78 7.95 10.29
N ILE A 3 1.71 6.94 9.41
CA ILE A 3 0.98 5.68 9.72
C ILE A 3 1.62 4.93 10.90
N LEU A 4 2.95 4.83 10.93
CA LEU A 4 3.68 4.16 12.01
C LEU A 4 3.58 4.93 13.33
N MET A 5 3.52 6.27 13.27
CA MET A 5 3.36 7.11 14.45
C MET A 5 1.91 7.18 14.95
N GLY A 6 0.95 6.60 14.21
CA GLY A 6 -0.48 6.73 14.53
C GLY A 6 -1.07 8.11 14.28
N GLU A 7 -0.39 8.96 13.51
CA GLU A 7 -0.86 10.30 13.11
C GLU A 7 -1.81 10.25 11.91
N ALA A 8 -1.76 9.17 11.14
CA ALA A 8 -2.64 8.89 10.03
C ALA A 8 -3.00 7.40 10.03
N ASP A 9 -4.16 7.08 9.45
CA ASP A 9 -4.66 5.70 9.42
C ASP A 9 -4.35 4.98 8.10
N ILE A 10 -4.30 5.75 7.01
CA ILE A 10 -4.13 5.25 5.64
C ILE A 10 -3.17 6.17 4.89
N TYR A 11 -2.21 5.58 4.20
CA TYR A 11 -1.47 6.23 3.12
C TYR A 11 -1.88 5.55 1.82
N VAL A 12 -2.48 6.30 0.92
CA VAL A 12 -2.89 5.81 -0.41
C VAL A 12 -2.22 6.67 -1.45
N HIS A 13 -1.70 6.05 -2.50
CA HIS A 13 -1.14 6.74 -3.65
C HIS A 13 -1.53 6.05 -4.94
N ASP A 14 -1.95 6.85 -5.91
CA ASP A 14 -2.30 6.47 -7.28
C ASP A 14 -1.77 7.55 -8.23
N GLY A 15 -1.72 7.25 -9.53
CA GLY A 15 -1.18 8.15 -10.55
C GLY A 15 0.32 7.99 -10.78
N GLY A 16 0.94 7.00 -10.15
CA GLY A 16 2.29 6.58 -10.44
C GLY A 16 3.38 7.11 -9.52
N MET A 17 4.40 6.28 -9.35
CA MET A 17 5.69 6.58 -8.73
C MET A 17 6.73 5.61 -9.29
N TYR A 18 7.98 5.73 -8.83
CA TYR A 18 8.99 4.71 -9.09
C TYR A 18 9.20 3.83 -7.85
N GLN A 19 9.72 2.62 -8.07
CA GLN A 19 9.97 1.63 -7.01
C GLN A 19 10.80 2.17 -5.84
N TRP A 20 11.73 3.10 -6.07
CA TRP A 20 12.53 3.68 -5.00
C TRP A 20 11.76 4.64 -4.08
N ASP A 21 10.61 5.17 -4.53
CA ASP A 21 9.75 6.02 -3.72
C ASP A 21 9.01 5.22 -2.63
N SER A 22 8.77 3.93 -2.85
CA SER A 22 8.00 3.05 -1.97
C SER A 22 8.79 1.93 -1.30
N ALA A 23 9.92 1.46 -1.87
CA ALA A 23 10.61 0.26 -1.40
C ALA A 23 10.98 0.29 0.09
N ALA A 24 11.68 1.34 0.54
CA ALA A 24 12.06 1.48 1.95
C ALA A 24 10.83 1.70 2.87
N PRO A 25 9.90 2.63 2.56
CA PRO A 25 8.67 2.78 3.34
C PRO A 25 7.83 1.50 3.46
N ALA A 26 7.66 0.76 2.37
CA ALA A 26 6.92 -0.49 2.33
C ALA A 26 7.58 -1.55 3.23
N ALA A 27 8.89 -1.75 3.11
CA ALA A 27 9.62 -2.70 3.94
C ALA A 27 9.50 -2.38 5.44
N VAL A 28 9.62 -1.11 5.82
CA VAL A 28 9.45 -0.66 7.20
C VAL A 28 8.02 -0.86 7.69
N ALA A 29 7.01 -0.55 6.88
CA ALA A 29 5.61 -0.76 7.23
C ALA A 29 5.27 -2.24 7.43
N MET A 30 5.71 -3.10 6.50
CA MET A 30 5.53 -4.56 6.62
C MET A 30 6.21 -5.11 7.87
N ALA A 31 7.44 -4.68 8.17
CA ALA A 31 8.15 -5.10 9.38
C ALA A 31 7.45 -4.65 10.68
N ALA A 32 6.70 -3.55 10.63
CA ALA A 32 5.87 -3.06 11.73
C ALA A 32 4.49 -3.74 11.83
N GLY A 33 4.19 -4.72 10.95
CA GLY A 33 2.91 -5.44 10.94
C GLY A 33 1.77 -4.69 10.27
N LEU A 34 2.06 -3.65 9.48
CA LEU A 34 1.07 -2.94 8.68
C LEU A 34 0.80 -3.68 7.36
N HIS A 35 -0.39 -3.49 6.81
CA HIS A 35 -0.73 -3.96 5.47
C HIS A 35 -0.10 -3.07 4.42
N VAL A 36 0.45 -3.68 3.37
CA VAL A 36 1.00 -2.98 2.19
C VAL A 36 0.62 -3.78 0.95
N SER A 37 -0.06 -3.15 0.00
CA SER A 37 -0.39 -3.77 -1.28
C SER A 37 -0.64 -2.73 -2.38
N ARG A 38 -0.78 -3.20 -3.62
CA ARG A 38 -1.43 -2.46 -4.71
C ARG A 38 -2.89 -2.16 -4.36
N LEU A 39 -3.51 -1.22 -5.06
CA LEU A 39 -4.92 -0.85 -4.86
C LEU A 39 -5.88 -1.98 -5.24
N ASP A 40 -5.43 -2.98 -5.99
CA ASP A 40 -6.18 -4.21 -6.28
C ASP A 40 -5.97 -5.32 -5.22
N GLY A 41 -5.14 -5.07 -4.20
CA GLY A 41 -4.82 -6.02 -3.13
C GLY A 41 -3.62 -6.94 -3.42
N SER A 42 -3.06 -6.92 -4.64
CA SER A 42 -1.88 -7.73 -4.99
C SER A 42 -0.61 -7.21 -4.29
N PRO A 43 0.39 -8.06 -4.01
CA PRO A 43 1.64 -7.64 -3.38
C PRO A 43 2.42 -6.67 -4.26
N LEU A 44 3.28 -5.86 -3.65
CA LEU A 44 4.22 -5.02 -4.39
C LEU A 44 5.36 -5.88 -4.96
N GLU A 45 5.64 -5.71 -6.25
CA GLU A 45 6.80 -6.30 -6.91
C GLU A 45 7.90 -5.25 -7.11
N TYR A 46 9.12 -5.63 -6.78
CA TYR A 46 10.31 -4.79 -6.91
C TYR A 46 11.35 -5.50 -7.77
N ASN A 47 12.37 -4.76 -8.21
CA ASN A 47 13.48 -5.27 -9.02
C ASN A 47 13.03 -5.84 -10.38
N THR A 48 12.01 -5.22 -10.97
CA THR A 48 11.58 -5.46 -12.36
C THR A 48 12.31 -4.50 -13.31
N PRO A 49 12.50 -4.86 -14.59
CA PRO A 49 13.15 -3.96 -15.56
C PRO A 49 12.42 -2.63 -15.75
N ASP A 50 11.09 -2.66 -15.72
CA ASP A 50 10.28 -1.45 -15.58
C ASP A 50 10.19 -1.10 -14.09
N THR A 51 10.74 0.06 -13.73
CA THR A 51 10.78 0.53 -12.34
C THR A 51 9.55 1.35 -11.96
N TRP A 52 8.59 1.50 -12.88
CA TRP A 52 7.31 2.14 -12.61
C TRP A 52 6.47 1.32 -11.62
N LEU A 53 5.94 1.99 -10.61
CA LEU A 53 4.95 1.46 -9.69
C LEU A 53 3.70 2.34 -9.79
N PRO A 54 2.59 1.87 -10.36
CA PRO A 54 1.44 2.71 -10.64
C PRO A 54 0.71 3.19 -9.38
N ASP A 55 0.69 2.39 -8.32
CA ASP A 55 -0.12 2.64 -7.13
C ASP A 55 0.32 1.77 -5.94
N PHE A 56 -0.05 2.18 -4.73
CA PHE A 56 -0.07 1.33 -3.54
C PHE A 56 -0.85 1.98 -2.40
N PHE A 57 -1.10 1.21 -1.34
CA PHE A 57 -1.51 1.76 -0.06
C PHE A 57 -0.85 1.05 1.12
N VAL A 58 -0.80 1.76 2.25
CA VAL A 58 -0.38 1.29 3.57
C VAL A 58 -1.46 1.61 4.58
N CYS A 59 -1.85 0.64 5.40
CA CYS A 59 -2.83 0.85 6.46
C CYS A 59 -2.62 -0.12 7.63
N ARG A 60 -3.37 0.10 8.72
CA ARG A 60 -3.54 -0.95 9.73
C ARG A 60 -4.36 -2.13 9.14
N PRO A 61 -4.02 -3.39 9.45
CA PRO A 61 -4.65 -4.55 8.81
C PRO A 61 -6.17 -4.62 8.94
N GLU A 62 -6.74 -4.11 10.03
CA GLU A 62 -8.19 -4.07 10.24
C GLU A 62 -8.96 -3.17 9.26
N TYR A 63 -8.26 -2.33 8.48
CA TYR A 63 -8.88 -1.49 7.46
C TYR A 63 -8.75 -2.02 6.03
N THR A 64 -7.97 -3.08 5.78
CA THR A 64 -7.66 -3.55 4.43
C THR A 64 -8.91 -3.80 3.59
N ASP A 65 -9.84 -4.62 4.10
CA ASP A 65 -11.06 -4.98 3.36
C ASP A 65 -11.98 -3.77 3.15
N ALA A 66 -12.10 -2.89 4.15
CA ALA A 66 -12.91 -1.68 4.06
C ALA A 66 -12.37 -0.71 3.00
N ILE A 67 -11.04 -0.59 2.88
CA ILE A 67 -10.39 0.26 1.88
C ILE A 67 -10.60 -0.31 0.48
N LEU A 68 -10.33 -1.60 0.27
CA LEU A 68 -10.54 -2.24 -1.03
C LEU A 68 -12.00 -2.14 -1.48
N HIS A 69 -12.93 -2.32 -0.54
CA HIS A 69 -14.36 -2.12 -0.79
C HIS A 69 -14.68 -0.66 -1.16
N ALA A 70 -14.11 0.32 -0.47
CA ALA A 70 -14.34 1.74 -0.76
C ALA A 70 -13.80 2.15 -2.14
N ILE A 71 -12.68 1.58 -2.58
CA ILE A 71 -12.08 1.87 -3.90
C ILE A 71 -12.90 1.23 -5.03
N TRP A 72 -13.26 -0.04 -4.90
CA TRP A 72 -13.80 -0.82 -6.02
C TRP A 72 -15.29 -1.14 -5.95
N GLY A 73 -15.95 -0.86 -4.81
CA GLY A 73 -17.36 -1.20 -4.59
C GLY A 73 -17.65 -2.71 -4.62
N ARG A 74 -16.61 -3.54 -4.48
CA ARG A 74 -16.71 -5.01 -4.49
C ARG A 74 -16.24 -5.56 -3.15
N ASP A 75 -16.93 -6.58 -2.67
CA ASP A 75 -16.49 -7.39 -1.52
C ASP A 75 -15.33 -8.27 -2.01
N PRO A 76 -14.15 -8.29 -1.34
CA PRO A 76 -13.05 -9.16 -1.73
C PRO A 76 -13.42 -10.61 -1.43
N ARG A 77 -14.13 -11.25 -2.36
CA ARG A 77 -14.38 -12.69 -2.42
C ARG A 77 -14.20 -13.20 -3.84
#